data_AF-A0A1F8A9L0-F1
#
_entry.id   AF-A0A1F8A9L0-F1
#
_cell.length_a   1.000
_cell.length_b   1.000
_cell.length_c   1.000
_cell.angle_alpha   90.00
_cell.angle_beta   90.00
_cell.angle_gamma   90.00
#
_symmetry.space_group_name_H-M   'P 1'
#
loop_
_entity.id
_entity.type
_entity.pdbx_description
1 polymer ?
#
loop_
_entity_poly.entity_id
_entity_poly.type
_entity_poly.pdbx_seq_one_letter_code
_entity_poly.pdbx_strand_id
1 'polypeptide(L)'
;MHSRPILAHLPVYEPPSLNGKRPPFMYTQFADYLAQVFCLERPRHLVDPRTRWNGPKFFEKKVLLFECVTEAYWAQRLPDWNGRKQYELLNLPHGEDGVDNERAKEAETLVQGVLSLSSTMKVWHGLVTAGREHLAEIWDNPDHHDADIRPGTFAAYLREASETFEQTKELVPLKIPVIEKALLRAGITEVVR
;
A
#
# COMPACT_ATOMS: atom_id res chain seq x y z
N MET A 1 -5.03 17.86 9.85
CA MET A 1 -5.45 17.86 11.26
C MET A 1 -4.53 18.72 12.11
N HIS A 2 -3.21 18.55 12.02
CA HIS A 2 -2.21 19.31 12.79
C HIS A 2 -2.31 20.84 12.61
N SER A 3 -2.79 21.34 11.47
CA SER A 3 -3.03 22.77 11.22
C SER A 3 -4.25 23.37 11.94
N ARG A 4 -5.06 22.57 12.64
CA ARG A 4 -6.23 23.06 13.38
C ARG A 4 -5.77 23.88 14.60
N PRO A 5 -6.47 24.96 14.99
CA PRO A 5 -6.06 25.82 16.12
C PRO A 5 -5.78 25.06 17.43
N ILE A 6 -6.53 24.00 17.70
CA ILE A 6 -6.37 23.18 18.90
C ILE A 6 -5.11 22.29 18.89
N LEU A 7 -4.55 21.98 17.72
CA LEU A 7 -3.35 21.13 17.58
C LEU A 7 -2.13 21.92 17.11
N ALA A 8 -2.32 23.10 16.51
CA ALA A 8 -1.27 23.87 15.85
C ALA A 8 -0.13 24.33 16.78
N HIS A 9 -0.37 24.36 18.10
CA HIS A 9 0.63 24.72 19.11
C HIS A 9 1.50 23.53 19.55
N LEU A 10 1.12 22.30 19.19
CA LEU A 10 1.87 21.10 19.55
C LEU A 10 2.98 20.86 18.52
N PRO A 11 4.23 20.58 18.95
CA PRO A 11 5.27 20.18 18.02
C PRO A 11 4.93 18.81 17.43
N VAL A 12 5.06 18.67 16.11
CA VAL A 12 4.97 17.36 15.46
C VAL A 12 6.23 16.58 15.78
N TYR A 13 6.07 15.36 16.28
CA TYR A 13 7.20 14.47 16.53
C TYR A 13 7.83 14.04 15.21
N GLU A 14 9.09 14.41 15.01
CA GLU A 14 9.92 14.03 13.88
C GLU A 14 10.92 12.97 14.37
N PRO A 15 10.71 11.67 14.08
CA PRO A 15 11.66 10.63 14.41
C PRO A 15 13.07 10.98 13.92
N PRO A 16 14.10 10.73 14.76
CA PRO A 16 15.48 10.94 14.36
C PRO A 16 15.83 10.02 13.19
N SER A 17 16.41 10.60 12.14
CA SER A 17 16.94 9.82 11.02
C SER A 17 18.26 9.15 11.41
N LEU A 18 18.40 7.86 11.09
CA LEU A 18 19.61 7.07 11.33
C LEU A 18 20.87 7.64 10.65
N ASN A 19 20.71 8.43 9.58
CA ASN A 19 21.81 9.03 8.83
C ASN A 19 21.94 10.55 9.04
N GLY A 20 21.19 11.14 9.98
CA GLY A 20 21.20 12.58 10.27
C GLY A 20 20.63 13.48 9.16
N LYS A 21 20.25 12.92 8.01
CA LYS A 21 19.55 13.65 6.95
C LYS A 21 18.06 13.69 7.25
N ARG A 22 17.40 14.80 6.91
CA ARG A 22 15.94 14.87 7.00
C ARG A 22 15.33 13.74 6.16
N PRO A 23 14.31 13.03 6.66
CA PRO A 23 13.58 12.08 5.84
C PRO A 23 13.00 12.78 4.61
N PRO A 24 12.87 12.08 3.48
CA PRO A 24 12.30 12.63 2.24
C PRO A 24 10.80 12.93 2.33
N PHE A 25 10.13 12.54 3.43
CA PHE A 25 8.75 12.89 3.73
C PHE A 25 8.64 13.67 5.04
N MET A 26 7.64 14.54 5.15
CA MET A 26 7.35 15.30 6.37
C MET A 26 6.46 14.48 7.30
N TYR A 27 6.87 14.27 8.55
CA TYR A 27 6.07 13.50 9.51
C TYR A 27 4.73 14.16 9.84
N THR A 28 4.61 15.47 9.62
CA THR A 28 3.35 16.23 9.72
C THR A 28 2.25 15.66 8.81
N GLN A 29 2.59 15.24 7.59
CA GLN A 29 1.64 14.61 6.65
C GLN A 29 1.26 13.20 7.12
N PHE A 30 2.22 12.47 7.68
CA PHE A 30 1.99 11.14 8.23
C PHE A 30 1.08 11.16 9.46
N ALA A 31 1.27 12.13 10.36
CA ALA A 31 0.43 12.31 11.53
C ALA A 31 -1.04 12.56 11.16
N ASP A 32 -1.29 13.41 10.16
CA ASP A 32 -2.64 13.65 9.64
C ASP A 32 -3.26 12.43 9.00
N TYR A 33 -2.48 11.71 8.18
CA TYR A 33 -2.89 10.47 7.54
C TYR A 33 -3.27 9.41 8.58
N LEU A 34 -2.42 9.19 9.60
CA LEU A 34 -2.71 8.25 10.68
C LEU A 34 -3.93 8.66 11.50
N ALA A 35 -4.07 9.94 11.80
CA ALA A 35 -5.23 10.45 12.52
C ALA A 35 -6.52 10.20 11.72
N GLN A 36 -6.51 10.38 10.40
CA GLN A 36 -7.65 10.05 9.53
C GLN A 36 -8.01 8.55 9.62
N VAL A 37 -7.01 7.66 9.51
CA VAL A 37 -7.21 6.21 9.63
C VAL A 37 -7.79 5.85 10.99
N PHE A 38 -7.27 6.46 12.07
CA PHE A 38 -7.81 6.27 13.41
C PHE A 38 -9.25 6.79 13.54
N CYS A 39 -9.56 7.95 12.96
CA CYS A 39 -10.91 8.49 12.95
C CYS A 39 -11.92 7.56 12.25
N LEU A 40 -11.50 6.74 11.28
CA LEU A 40 -12.37 5.75 10.61
C LEU A 40 -12.87 4.66 11.58
N GLU A 41 -12.12 4.36 12.63
CA GLU A 41 -12.54 3.39 13.66
C GLU A 41 -13.81 3.86 14.38
N ARG A 42 -13.99 5.18 14.56
CA ARG A 42 -15.16 5.73 15.25
C ARG A 42 -16.47 5.35 14.56
N PRO A 43 -16.74 5.70 13.28
CA PRO A 43 -17.96 5.29 12.60
C PRO A 43 -18.03 3.77 12.41
N ARG A 44 -16.90 3.06 12.29
CA ARG A 44 -16.87 1.59 12.17
C ARG A 44 -17.45 0.89 13.39
N HIS A 45 -17.15 1.37 14.60
CA HIS A 45 -17.62 0.75 15.85
C HIS A 45 -18.88 1.40 16.45
N LEU A 46 -19.34 2.52 15.88
CA LEU A 46 -20.46 3.27 16.44
C LEU A 46 -21.82 2.63 16.10
N VAL A 47 -22.67 2.53 17.12
CA VAL A 47 -24.11 2.32 17.01
C VAL A 47 -24.79 3.56 17.58
N ASP A 48 -25.34 4.40 16.71
CA ASP A 48 -26.01 5.64 17.11
C ASP A 48 -27.53 5.44 17.13
N PRO A 49 -28.17 5.45 18.31
CA PRO A 49 -29.61 5.23 18.42
C PRO A 49 -30.43 6.40 17.85
N ARG A 50 -29.87 7.60 17.72
CA ARG A 50 -30.58 8.81 17.24
C ARG A 50 -30.68 8.81 15.71
N THR A 51 -29.62 8.38 15.03
CA THR A 51 -29.53 8.41 13.56
C THR A 51 -29.80 7.06 12.91
N ARG A 52 -30.03 6.01 13.72
CA ARG A 52 -30.10 4.59 13.29
C ARG A 52 -28.81 4.10 12.60
N TRP A 53 -27.70 4.79 12.78
CA TRP A 53 -26.41 4.34 12.28
C TRP A 53 -25.97 3.08 13.02
N ASN A 54 -25.53 2.08 12.26
CA ASN A 54 -24.93 0.86 12.78
C ASN A 54 -23.69 0.56 11.95
N GLY A 55 -22.55 1.07 12.43
CA GLY A 55 -21.23 0.92 11.83
C GLY A 55 -20.85 -0.54 11.56
N PRO A 56 -20.90 -1.42 12.57
CA PRO A 56 -20.53 -2.82 12.37
C PRO A 56 -21.35 -3.50 11.27
N LYS A 57 -22.68 -3.30 11.26
CA LYS A 57 -23.56 -3.83 10.23
C LYS A 57 -23.32 -3.22 8.86
N PHE A 58 -22.98 -1.93 8.80
CA PHE A 58 -22.63 -1.27 7.55
C PHE A 58 -21.34 -1.87 6.96
N PHE A 59 -20.27 -1.98 7.75
CA PHE A 59 -19.01 -2.54 7.29
C PHE A 59 -19.13 -4.02 6.90
N GLU A 60 -19.93 -4.80 7.62
CA GLU A 60 -20.20 -6.20 7.26
C GLU A 60 -20.91 -6.34 5.91
N LYS A 61 -21.84 -5.43 5.58
CA LYS A 61 -22.79 -5.62 4.46
C LYS A 61 -22.56 -4.72 3.26
N LYS A 62 -21.82 -3.63 3.42
CA LYS A 62 -21.72 -2.54 2.45
C LYS A 62 -20.29 -2.14 2.12
N VAL A 63 -19.30 -2.65 2.83
CA VAL A 63 -17.89 -2.36 2.56
C VAL A 63 -17.24 -3.59 1.94
N LEU A 64 -16.66 -3.41 0.76
CA LEU A 64 -15.89 -4.43 0.07
C LEU A 64 -14.43 -4.31 0.51
N LEU A 65 -13.87 -5.40 1.03
CA LEU A 65 -12.49 -5.46 1.51
C LEU A 65 -11.82 -6.71 1.00
N PHE A 66 -10.55 -6.60 0.68
CA PHE A 66 -9.73 -7.73 0.29
C PHE A 66 -8.47 -7.81 1.15
N GLU A 67 -7.80 -8.95 1.12
CA GLU A 67 -6.55 -9.15 1.86
C GLU A 67 -5.44 -8.29 1.23
N CYS A 68 -4.98 -7.29 1.99
CA CYS A 68 -4.20 -6.20 1.44
C CYS A 68 -2.81 -6.64 0.95
N VAL A 69 -2.17 -7.61 1.63
CA VAL A 69 -0.82 -8.04 1.27
C VAL A 69 -0.81 -8.71 -0.10
N THR A 70 -1.72 -9.65 -0.33
CA THR A 70 -1.83 -10.39 -1.59
C THR A 70 -2.45 -9.56 -2.71
N GLU A 71 -3.41 -8.68 -2.41
CA GLU A 71 -4.06 -7.88 -3.46
C GLU A 71 -3.31 -6.64 -3.91
N ALA A 72 -2.49 -6.03 -3.04
CA ALA A 72 -1.87 -4.73 -3.34
C ALA A 72 -0.36 -4.70 -3.15
N TYR A 73 0.19 -5.52 -2.24
CA TYR A 73 1.61 -5.46 -1.88
C TYR A 73 2.42 -6.68 -2.31
N TRP A 74 1.87 -7.56 -3.14
CA TRP A 74 2.52 -8.81 -3.47
C TRP A 74 3.84 -8.61 -4.23
N ALA A 75 3.87 -7.61 -5.12
CA ALA A 75 5.07 -7.20 -5.85
C ALA A 75 6.23 -6.83 -4.93
N GLN A 76 5.96 -6.28 -3.73
CA GLN A 76 6.99 -6.03 -2.73
C GLN A 76 7.23 -7.24 -1.83
N ARG A 77 6.21 -8.03 -1.54
CA ARG A 77 6.31 -9.20 -0.66
C ARG A 77 7.21 -10.30 -1.24
N LEU A 78 7.14 -10.53 -2.56
CA LEU A 78 7.92 -11.55 -3.27
C LEU A 78 9.45 -11.35 -3.12
N PRO A 79 10.00 -10.15 -3.38
CA PRO A 79 11.43 -9.83 -3.19
C PRO A 79 11.76 -9.33 -1.78
N ASP A 80 10.96 -9.71 -0.78
CA ASP A 80 11.16 -9.34 0.63
C ASP A 80 11.36 -7.84 0.88
N TRP A 81 10.50 -7.03 0.24
CA TRP A 81 10.45 -5.58 0.38
C TRP A 81 11.75 -4.88 -0.06
N ASN A 82 12.56 -5.53 -0.90
CA ASN A 82 13.77 -4.95 -1.48
C ASN A 82 13.45 -4.28 -2.82
N GLY A 83 13.36 -2.94 -2.83
CA GLY A 83 13.04 -2.16 -4.03
C GLY A 83 14.15 -2.18 -5.09
N ARG A 84 15.42 -2.24 -4.69
CA ARG A 84 16.54 -2.37 -5.64
C ARG A 84 16.47 -3.69 -6.40
N LYS A 85 16.21 -4.79 -5.69
CA LYS A 85 16.00 -6.11 -6.30
C LYS A 85 14.80 -6.11 -7.25
N GLN A 86 13.67 -5.49 -6.85
CA GLN A 86 12.51 -5.32 -7.72
C GLN A 86 12.89 -4.62 -9.02
N TYR A 87 13.54 -3.46 -8.91
CA TYR A 87 13.96 -2.67 -10.06
C TYR A 87 14.86 -3.46 -11.00
N GLU A 88 15.88 -4.14 -10.46
CA GLU A 88 16.80 -4.92 -11.27
C GLU A 88 16.12 -6.06 -12.02
N LEU A 89 15.22 -6.80 -11.37
CA LEU A 89 14.47 -7.89 -12.00
C LEU A 89 13.52 -7.37 -13.09
N LEU A 90 12.79 -6.28 -12.82
CA LEU A 90 11.86 -5.70 -13.78
C LEU A 90 12.58 -5.10 -14.99
N ASN A 91 13.83 -4.65 -14.85
CA ASN A 91 14.61 -4.06 -15.94
C ASN A 91 15.38 -5.10 -16.77
N LEU A 92 15.29 -6.39 -16.45
CA LEU A 92 15.88 -7.46 -17.25
C LEU A 92 15.15 -7.60 -18.60
N PRO A 93 15.85 -8.05 -19.66
CA PRO A 93 15.21 -8.42 -20.91
C PRO A 93 14.19 -9.54 -20.71
N HIS A 94 13.02 -9.40 -21.32
CA HIS A 94 11.95 -10.39 -21.37
C HIS A 94 11.79 -10.91 -22.81
N GLY A 95 11.80 -12.23 -22.98
CA GLY A 95 11.72 -12.91 -24.29
C GLY A 95 12.89 -13.87 -24.57
N GLU A 96 12.95 -14.40 -25.79
CA GLU A 96 13.88 -15.45 -26.22
C GLU A 96 15.37 -15.05 -26.14
N ASP A 97 15.68 -13.75 -26.13
CA ASP A 97 17.04 -13.21 -26.05
C ASP A 97 17.52 -12.95 -24.59
N GLY A 98 16.81 -13.45 -23.58
CA GLY A 98 17.16 -13.30 -22.16
C GLY A 98 18.40 -14.11 -21.76
N VAL A 99 19.59 -13.52 -21.84
CA VAL A 99 20.91 -14.16 -21.64
C VAL A 99 21.19 -14.65 -20.20
N ASP A 100 20.31 -14.39 -19.22
CA ASP A 100 20.48 -14.84 -17.82
C ASP A 100 19.33 -15.76 -17.37
N ASN A 101 19.53 -17.08 -17.54
CA ASN A 101 18.50 -18.08 -17.28
C ASN A 101 17.98 -18.09 -15.83
N GLU A 102 18.78 -17.77 -14.82
CA GLU A 102 18.32 -17.85 -13.43
C GLU A 102 17.67 -16.55 -12.97
N ARG A 103 18.26 -15.38 -13.31
CA ARG A 103 17.62 -14.10 -12.97
C ARG A 103 16.37 -13.84 -13.80
N ALA A 104 16.33 -14.26 -15.06
CA ALA A 104 15.12 -14.17 -15.88
C ALA A 104 14.00 -15.05 -15.33
N LYS A 105 14.30 -16.27 -14.85
CA LYS A 105 13.31 -17.10 -14.12
C LYS A 105 12.80 -16.43 -12.85
N GLU A 106 13.69 -15.76 -12.11
CA GLU A 106 13.29 -15.02 -10.92
C GLU A 106 12.38 -13.82 -11.27
N ALA A 107 12.68 -13.08 -12.34
CA ALA A 107 11.85 -11.99 -12.84
C ALA A 107 10.49 -12.49 -13.37
N GLU A 108 10.48 -13.62 -14.09
CA GLU A 108 9.26 -14.31 -14.51
C GLU A 108 8.41 -14.70 -13.31
N THR A 109 9.03 -15.29 -12.28
CA THR A 109 8.35 -15.67 -11.03
C THR A 109 7.75 -14.45 -10.33
N LEU A 110 8.47 -13.32 -10.33
CA LEU A 110 7.97 -12.06 -9.80
C LEU A 110 6.73 -11.58 -10.57
N VAL A 111 6.83 -11.45 -11.90
CA VAL A 111 5.75 -10.92 -12.74
C VAL A 111 4.55 -11.84 -12.75
N GLN A 112 4.73 -13.14 -13.00
CA GLN A 112 3.63 -14.11 -12.96
C GLN A 112 3.02 -14.24 -11.56
N GLY A 113 3.84 -14.11 -10.52
CA GLY A 113 3.35 -14.08 -9.14
C GLY A 113 2.40 -12.90 -8.89
N VAL A 114 2.74 -11.72 -9.41
CA VAL A 114 1.86 -10.54 -9.34
C VAL A 114 0.61 -10.74 -10.19
N LEU A 115 0.75 -11.13 -11.46
CA LEU A 115 -0.37 -11.30 -12.39
C LEU A 115 -1.36 -12.38 -11.94
N SER A 116 -0.88 -13.46 -11.32
CA SER A 116 -1.76 -14.56 -10.88
C SER A 116 -2.43 -14.31 -9.54
N LEU A 117 -1.81 -13.54 -8.63
CA LEU A 117 -2.30 -13.39 -7.26
C LEU A 117 -2.87 -12.02 -6.93
N SER A 118 -2.38 -10.93 -7.52
CA SER A 118 -2.77 -9.58 -7.14
C SER A 118 -3.79 -8.99 -8.12
N SER A 119 -4.82 -8.35 -7.57
CA SER A 119 -5.72 -7.49 -8.37
C SER A 119 -5.15 -6.10 -8.63
N THR A 120 -4.21 -5.63 -7.82
CA THR A 120 -3.58 -4.32 -7.95
C THR A 120 -2.09 -4.38 -7.62
N MET A 121 -1.31 -3.44 -8.14
CA MET A 121 0.07 -3.25 -7.72
C MET A 121 0.24 -1.86 -7.14
N LYS A 122 0.36 -1.77 -5.81
CA LYS A 122 0.68 -0.53 -5.15
C LYS A 122 2.19 -0.39 -5.03
N VAL A 123 2.75 0.68 -5.58
CA VAL A 123 4.15 1.07 -5.40
C VAL A 123 4.18 2.28 -4.46
N TRP A 124 5.05 2.29 -3.46
CA TRP A 124 5.00 3.28 -2.37
C TRP A 124 6.40 3.75 -1.94
N HIS A 125 6.47 5.01 -1.50
CA HIS A 125 7.66 5.67 -0.95
C HIS A 125 7.71 5.50 0.56
N GLY A 126 7.97 4.28 1.03
CA GLY A 126 7.78 3.97 2.43
C GLY A 126 8.61 4.77 3.42
N LEU A 127 8.39 4.50 4.72
CA LEU A 127 9.23 5.09 5.76
C LEU A 127 10.70 4.76 5.42
N VAL A 128 11.56 5.79 5.50
CA VAL A 128 12.97 5.64 5.17
C VAL A 128 13.64 4.89 6.30
N THR A 129 13.93 3.63 6.00
CA THR A 129 14.72 2.75 6.86
C THR A 129 16.11 2.66 6.27
N ALA A 130 17.14 2.88 7.09
CA ALA A 130 18.52 2.83 6.62
C ALA A 130 18.81 1.49 5.91
N GLY A 131 19.37 1.56 4.70
CA GLY A 131 19.70 0.38 3.89
C GLY A 131 18.54 -0.22 3.10
N ARG A 132 17.34 0.37 3.12
CA ARG A 132 16.22 -0.06 2.28
C ARG A 132 15.90 1.02 1.25
N GLU A 133 15.98 0.65 -0.03
CA GLU A 133 15.48 1.45 -1.16
C GLU A 133 14.10 0.94 -1.57
N HIS A 134 13.18 1.85 -1.89
CA HIS A 134 11.85 1.51 -2.41
C HIS A 134 11.80 1.67 -3.93
N LEU A 135 11.07 0.80 -4.62
CA LEU A 135 10.94 0.85 -6.09
C LEU A 135 10.45 2.22 -6.57
N ALA A 136 9.51 2.83 -5.83
CA ALA A 136 8.96 4.15 -6.13
C ALA A 136 10.06 5.23 -6.19
N GLU A 137 10.96 5.22 -5.20
CA GLU A 137 12.07 6.20 -5.12
C GLU A 137 13.08 6.01 -6.26
N ILE A 138 13.28 4.76 -6.70
CA ILE A 138 14.16 4.46 -7.83
C ILE A 138 13.54 4.98 -9.13
N TRP A 139 12.26 4.74 -9.38
CA TRP A 139 11.58 5.23 -10.59
C TRP A 139 11.38 6.74 -10.62
N ASP A 140 11.32 7.42 -9.47
CA ASP A 140 11.29 8.88 -9.40
C ASP A 140 12.61 9.54 -9.86
N ASN A 141 13.72 8.80 -9.90
CA ASN A 141 14.98 9.33 -10.41
C ASN A 141 14.84 9.65 -11.92
N PRO A 142 15.16 10.87 -12.38
CA PRO A 142 15.14 11.21 -13.81
C PRO A 142 15.91 10.24 -14.72
N ASP A 143 16.99 9.61 -14.22
CA ASP A 143 17.77 8.60 -14.95
C ASP A 143 16.99 7.30 -15.21
N HIS A 144 15.83 7.12 -14.56
CA HIS A 144 15.00 5.92 -14.59
C HIS A 144 13.56 6.20 -15.04
N HIS A 145 13.27 7.40 -15.55
CA HIS A 145 11.90 7.83 -15.89
C HIS A 145 11.17 6.91 -16.90
N ASP A 146 11.92 6.26 -17.80
CA ASP A 146 11.38 5.33 -18.80
C ASP A 146 11.58 3.85 -18.41
N ALA A 147 12.06 3.56 -17.20
CA ALA A 147 12.44 2.20 -16.82
C ALA A 147 11.23 1.24 -16.76
N ASP A 148 10.03 1.73 -16.49
CA ASP A 148 8.80 0.93 -16.44
C ASP A 148 8.18 0.69 -17.83
N ILE A 149 8.56 1.46 -18.85
CA ILE A 149 8.01 1.41 -20.21
C ILE A 149 9.03 0.97 -21.28
N ARG A 150 10.29 0.72 -20.89
CA ARG A 150 11.34 0.35 -21.83
C ARG A 150 10.99 -0.95 -22.57
N PRO A 151 10.90 -0.94 -23.92
CA PRO A 151 10.50 -2.11 -24.69
C PRO A 151 11.39 -3.33 -24.41
N GLY A 152 10.78 -4.51 -24.40
CA GLY A 152 11.48 -5.78 -24.22
C GLY A 152 11.96 -6.05 -22.79
N THR A 153 11.45 -5.33 -21.78
CA THR A 153 11.75 -5.59 -20.36
C THR A 153 10.58 -6.26 -19.65
N PHE A 154 10.85 -6.91 -18.52
CA PHE A 154 9.79 -7.44 -17.64
C PHE A 154 8.85 -6.35 -17.11
N ALA A 155 9.35 -5.14 -16.89
CA ALA A 155 8.56 -3.96 -16.53
C ALA A 155 7.53 -3.62 -17.62
N ALA A 156 7.98 -3.50 -18.88
CA ALA A 156 7.10 -3.22 -20.00
C ALA A 156 6.08 -4.35 -20.22
N TYR A 157 6.50 -5.61 -20.05
CA TYR A 157 5.58 -6.75 -20.09
C TYR A 157 4.53 -6.70 -18.98
N LEU A 158 4.92 -6.44 -17.73
CA LEU A 158 3.98 -6.29 -16.61
C LEU A 158 2.95 -5.18 -16.86
N ARG A 159 3.38 -4.08 -17.48
CA ARG A 159 2.48 -2.99 -17.89
C ARG A 159 1.49 -3.43 -18.97
N GLU A 160 1.96 -4.05 -20.05
CA GLU A 160 1.08 -4.59 -21.10
C GLU A 160 0.11 -5.65 -20.55
N ALA A 161 0.61 -6.54 -19.69
CA ALA A 161 -0.19 -7.57 -19.04
C ALA A 161 -1.25 -6.96 -18.11
N SER A 162 -1.01 -5.78 -17.52
CA SER A 162 -2.04 -5.11 -16.71
C SER A 162 -3.30 -4.71 -17.51
N GLU A 163 -3.19 -4.62 -18.84
CA GLU A 163 -4.31 -4.31 -19.74
C GLU A 163 -4.87 -5.54 -20.46
N THR A 164 -4.05 -6.58 -20.64
CA THR A 164 -4.37 -7.74 -21.50
C THR A 164 -4.55 -9.05 -20.74
N PHE A 165 -3.99 -9.18 -19.54
CA PHE A 165 -4.04 -10.41 -18.76
C PHE A 165 -5.39 -10.55 -18.05
N GLU A 166 -6.13 -11.58 -18.40
CA GLU A 166 -7.36 -11.95 -17.70
C GLU A 166 -7.05 -12.87 -16.51
N GLN A 167 -6.98 -12.28 -15.32
CA GLN A 167 -6.78 -13.05 -14.09
C GLN A 167 -8.01 -13.94 -13.79
N THR A 168 -7.77 -15.23 -13.58
CA THR A 168 -8.82 -16.22 -13.29
C THR A 168 -9.05 -16.48 -11.81
N LYS A 169 -8.18 -15.94 -10.95
CA LYS A 169 -8.30 -16.04 -9.49
C LYS A 169 -9.57 -15.32 -9.03
N GLU A 170 -10.38 -16.02 -8.24
CA GLU A 170 -11.54 -15.41 -7.58
C GLU A 170 -11.08 -14.41 -6.50
N LEU A 171 -11.64 -13.19 -6.56
CA LEU A 171 -11.48 -12.21 -5.49
C LEU A 171 -12.44 -12.51 -4.36
N VAL A 172 -11.90 -12.91 -3.21
CA VAL A 172 -12.69 -13.29 -2.04
C VAL A 172 -12.78 -12.13 -1.05
N PRO A 173 -13.96 -11.53 -0.85
CA PRO A 173 -14.13 -10.45 0.12
C PRO A 173 -13.88 -10.91 1.55
N LEU A 174 -13.18 -10.09 2.33
CA LEU A 174 -13.00 -10.28 3.76
C LEU A 174 -14.23 -9.83 4.54
N LYS A 175 -14.62 -10.63 5.52
CA LYS A 175 -15.61 -10.24 6.54
C LYS A 175 -14.89 -9.70 7.76
N ILE A 176 -15.20 -8.47 8.14
CA ILE A 176 -14.71 -7.90 9.39
C ILE A 176 -15.60 -8.43 10.52
N PRO A 177 -15.04 -9.15 11.52
CA PRO A 177 -15.80 -9.53 12.70
C PRO A 177 -16.14 -8.31 13.54
N VAL A 178 -17.30 -8.35 14.20
CA VAL A 178 -17.65 -7.35 15.20
C VAL A 178 -16.73 -7.50 16.41
N ILE A 179 -16.09 -6.40 16.82
CA ILE A 179 -15.28 -6.35 18.03
C ILE A 179 -16.16 -5.83 19.16
N GLU A 180 -16.88 -6.73 19.84
CA GLU A 180 -17.88 -6.37 20.85
C GLU A 180 -17.36 -5.40 21.92
N LYS A 181 -16.12 -5.63 22.40
CA LYS A 181 -15.46 -4.76 23.40
C LYS A 181 -15.16 -3.33 22.91
N ALA A 182 -15.19 -3.11 21.60
CA ALA A 182 -14.91 -1.81 20.99
C ALA A 182 -16.19 -1.06 20.59
N LEU A 183 -17.37 -1.66 20.80
CA LEU A 183 -18.63 -1.03 20.41
C LEU A 183 -18.89 0.26 21.17
N LEU A 184 -19.27 1.28 20.43
CA LEU A 184 -19.56 2.61 20.96
C LEU A 184 -21.06 2.88 20.80
N ARG A 185 -21.77 3.11 21.90
CA ARG A 185 -23.21 3.43 21.89
C ARG A 185 -23.43 4.88 22.28
N ALA A 186 -23.42 5.78 21.30
CA ALA A 186 -23.54 7.22 21.52
C ALA A 186 -23.93 7.94 20.21
N GLY A 187 -24.22 9.25 20.29
CA GLY A 187 -24.30 10.09 19.10
C GLY A 187 -22.97 10.14 18.32
N ILE A 188 -23.04 10.42 17.02
CA ILE A 188 -21.86 10.49 16.14
C ILE A 188 -20.76 11.48 16.59
N THR A 189 -21.15 12.62 17.16
CA THR A 189 -20.24 13.63 17.72
C THR A 189 -20.12 13.56 19.24
N GLU A 190 -20.81 12.61 19.88
CA GLU A 190 -20.82 12.48 21.33
C GLU A 190 -19.55 11.77 21.82
N VAL A 191 -18.97 12.31 22.89
CA VAL A 191 -17.80 11.75 23.56
C VAL A 191 -18.24 10.54 24.37
N VAL A 192 -17.65 9.38 24.06
CA VAL A 192 -17.83 8.15 24.83
C VAL A 192 -16.71 8.10 25.87
N ARG A 193 -17.06 7.96 27.15
CA ARG A 193 -16.10 7.83 28.25
C ARG A 193 -15.92 6.38 28.65
#